data_AF-A0A1G9HWI8-F1
#
_entry.id   AF-A0A1G9HWI8-F1
#
_cell.length_a   1.000
_cell.length_b   1.000
_cell.length_c   1.000
_cell.angle_alpha   90.00
_cell.angle_beta   90.00
_cell.angle_gamma   90.00
#
_symmetry.space_group_name_H-M   'P 1'
#
loop_
_entity.id
_entity.type
_entity.pdbx_description
1 polymer ?
#
loop_
_entity_poly.entity_id
_entity_poly.type
_entity_poly.pdbx_seq_one_letter_code
_entity_poly.pdbx_strand_id
1 'polypeptide(L)'
;MTRRPGLDRPGRRALGRLLVALAAAAYAVLLSTSPAQAHATLIGTDPEEGAVLDQAPETITFTFDEAVSLPPAGVTVYDAKGQEVTSEATASGTEMQVALAEASSLGDGTYVVAWRAVSADGHPISGSLTFAVGAPSLSVAPPPSTEPSRATAVIHGALQFVQYAALLLVVGLVWFRAVIVGEHRVPDRAIARVQRLQILAGMVAVVALVALAPASGALQSESGPGAILTFDAWSPASVGKEWLSALVGIVGIAAALALRERPRLAAAAGLVAISSPALVGHSRAVVPAWLVTVTDVIHLVAGALWLGGLVGLALTLPLITRRGSVAAEIVTRFSTLAAASLAALAVSGVLMGWRILGSWDNLLNSTYGTLLMTKIALVVAVAVMAAGNRLLVLPRVRQAAGHDDTVEAGSMLRRAVLMEAGVLVVVLGVTGFLVDQPPQAGASSTGAGSATVAQTNTQAAELGDDHRVYATLTPSGPGPNVLRLQIQDAAGEPVEAAAVPTAKLRSGDVDLGSLTLKTVAAGTWEADVVLPKGGVWEATVGLRLGEFESPLGLVKFSVRQ
;
A
#
# COMPACT_ATOMS: atom_id res chain seq x y z
N MET A 1 51.71 16.96 29.54
CA MET A 1 50.36 16.37 29.64
C MET A 1 50.25 15.19 28.69
N THR A 2 50.38 13.98 29.24
CA THR A 2 50.37 12.71 28.52
C THR A 2 48.94 12.31 28.17
N ARG A 3 48.61 12.20 26.86
CA ARG A 3 47.34 11.62 26.39
C ARG A 3 47.34 10.13 26.78
N ARG A 4 46.45 9.74 27.70
CA ARG A 4 46.15 8.32 27.93
C ARG A 4 45.49 7.75 26.66
N PRO A 5 45.98 6.63 26.10
CA PRO A 5 45.29 5.94 25.03
C PRO A 5 43.98 5.39 25.59
N GLY A 6 42.86 5.73 24.93
CA GLY A 6 41.55 5.21 25.30
C GLY A 6 41.53 3.70 25.14
N LEU A 7 41.38 2.98 26.24
CA LEU A 7 41.07 1.56 26.25
C LEU A 7 39.67 1.39 25.64
N ASP A 8 39.62 1.15 24.33
CA ASP A 8 38.44 0.64 23.66
C ASP A 8 38.08 -0.71 24.30
N ARG A 9 37.07 -0.70 25.18
CA ARG A 9 36.59 -1.91 25.86
C ARG A 9 36.25 -2.98 24.79
N PRO A 10 36.83 -4.19 24.86
CA PRO A 10 36.68 -5.23 23.83
C PRO A 10 35.20 -5.55 23.52
N GLY A 11 34.30 -5.41 24.50
CA GLY A 11 32.85 -5.59 24.31
C GLY A 11 32.19 -4.62 23.32
N ARG A 12 32.66 -3.38 23.17
CA ARG A 12 32.09 -2.41 22.22
C ARG A 12 32.39 -2.80 20.76
N ARG A 13 33.54 -3.44 20.53
CA ARG A 13 33.94 -3.93 19.20
C ARG A 13 33.18 -5.19 18.81
N ALA A 14 32.93 -6.09 19.77
CA ALA A 14 32.11 -7.28 19.56
C ALA A 14 30.64 -6.94 19.26
N LEU A 15 30.03 -6.05 20.05
CA LEU A 15 28.65 -5.59 19.83
C LEU A 15 28.49 -4.89 18.47
N GLY A 16 29.45 -4.05 18.07
CA GLY A 16 29.41 -3.40 16.76
C GLY A 16 29.48 -4.40 15.59
N ARG A 17 30.29 -5.46 15.70
CA ARG A 17 30.36 -6.53 14.69
C ARG A 17 29.06 -7.32 14.60
N LEU A 18 28.46 -7.66 15.74
CA LEU A 18 27.16 -8.33 15.79
C LEU A 18 26.06 -7.48 15.13
N LEU A 19 25.98 -6.19 15.46
CA LEU A 19 24.99 -5.28 14.85
C LEU A 19 25.17 -5.13 13.34
N VAL A 20 26.42 -5.13 12.84
CA VAL A 20 26.68 -5.13 11.39
C VAL A 20 26.21 -6.44 10.75
N ALA A 21 26.49 -7.58 11.37
CA ALA A 21 26.03 -8.87 10.87
C ALA A 21 24.50 -8.94 10.83
N LEU A 22 23.82 -8.44 11.87
CA LEU A 22 22.36 -8.36 11.92
C LEU A 22 21.79 -7.40 10.86
N ALA A 23 22.42 -6.24 10.65
CA ALA A 23 22.00 -5.29 9.61
C ALA A 23 22.20 -5.88 8.20
N ALA A 24 23.29 -6.63 7.97
CA ALA A 24 23.53 -7.33 6.72
C ALA A 24 22.52 -8.46 6.49
N ALA A 25 22.21 -9.24 7.53
CA ALA A 25 21.17 -10.27 7.47
C ALA A 25 19.79 -9.67 7.16
N ALA A 26 19.43 -8.57 7.83
CA ALA A 26 18.20 -7.82 7.56
C ALA A 26 18.15 -7.33 6.10
N TYR A 27 19.26 -6.84 5.56
CA TYR A 27 19.34 -6.42 4.16
C TYR A 27 19.24 -7.59 3.18
N ALA A 28 19.78 -8.77 3.53
CA ALA A 28 19.62 -9.98 2.73
C ALA A 28 18.14 -10.44 2.68
N VAL A 29 17.39 -10.32 3.78
CA VAL A 29 15.94 -10.56 3.81
C VAL A 29 15.17 -9.57 2.93
N LEU A 30 15.60 -8.30 2.87
CA LEU A 30 15.02 -7.32 1.95
C LEU A 30 15.26 -7.68 0.48
N LEU A 31 16.37 -8.35 0.17
CA LEU A 31 16.78 -8.74 -1.18
C LEU A 31 16.29 -10.13 -1.59
N SER A 32 15.74 -10.94 -0.69
CA SER A 32 15.16 -12.24 -1.03
C SER A 32 13.81 -12.02 -1.72
N THR A 33 13.86 -11.67 -3.00
CA THR A 33 12.72 -11.68 -3.90
C THR A 33 12.60 -13.07 -4.49
N SER A 34 11.73 -13.92 -3.93
CA SER A 34 11.31 -15.13 -4.63
C SER A 34 10.43 -14.71 -5.82
N PRO A 35 10.74 -15.12 -7.06
CA PRO A 35 9.78 -15.02 -8.14
C PRO A 35 8.77 -16.15 -7.95
N ALA A 36 7.64 -15.86 -7.30
CA ALA A 36 6.46 -16.70 -7.33
C ALA A 36 5.39 -15.99 -8.17
N GLN A 37 4.54 -16.74 -8.86
CA GLN A 37 3.43 -16.15 -9.60
C GLN A 37 2.52 -15.41 -8.61
N ALA A 38 2.07 -14.22 -8.98
CA ALA A 38 1.99 -13.12 -8.01
C ALA A 38 0.70 -13.01 -7.19
N HIS A 39 -0.27 -13.93 -7.31
CA HIS A 39 -1.50 -13.84 -6.54
C HIS A 39 -2.15 -15.22 -6.43
N ALA A 40 -2.53 -15.62 -5.21
CA ALA A 40 -3.42 -16.77 -5.05
C ALA A 40 -4.79 -16.41 -5.63
N THR A 41 -5.24 -17.15 -6.63
CA THR A 41 -6.54 -17.02 -7.26
C THR A 41 -7.47 -18.05 -6.63
N LEU A 42 -8.68 -17.62 -6.27
CA LEU A 42 -9.74 -18.56 -5.86
C LEU A 42 -10.14 -19.37 -7.10
N ILE A 43 -9.91 -20.68 -7.06
CA ILE A 43 -10.20 -21.60 -8.17
C ILE A 43 -11.47 -22.42 -7.94
N GLY A 44 -11.98 -22.49 -6.71
CA GLY A 44 -13.23 -23.19 -6.41
C GLY A 44 -13.74 -22.91 -5.00
N THR A 45 -15.04 -23.12 -4.82
CA THR A 45 -15.71 -23.10 -3.53
C THR A 45 -16.68 -24.26 -3.41
N ASP A 46 -16.83 -24.78 -2.20
CA ASP A 46 -17.89 -25.71 -1.83
C ASP A 46 -18.56 -25.19 -0.55
N PRO A 47 -19.83 -24.74 -0.61
CA PRO A 47 -20.70 -24.70 -1.79
C PRO A 47 -20.22 -23.76 -2.91
N GLU A 48 -20.68 -24.02 -4.13
CA GLU A 48 -20.46 -23.14 -5.28
C GLU A 48 -21.16 -21.79 -5.10
N GLU A 49 -20.64 -20.75 -5.75
CA GLU A 49 -21.27 -19.42 -5.77
C GLU A 49 -22.71 -19.50 -6.27
N GLY A 50 -23.65 -19.03 -5.45
CA GLY A 50 -25.08 -19.03 -5.72
C GLY A 50 -25.77 -20.37 -5.48
N ALA A 51 -25.09 -21.38 -4.93
CA ALA A 51 -25.68 -22.69 -4.66
C ALA A 51 -26.88 -22.58 -3.69
N VAL A 52 -27.89 -23.41 -3.93
CA VAL A 52 -29.06 -23.56 -3.06
C VAL A 52 -29.03 -24.96 -2.47
N LEU A 53 -28.84 -25.05 -1.16
CA LEU A 53 -28.65 -26.28 -0.41
C LEU A 53 -29.92 -26.63 0.36
N ASP A 54 -30.24 -27.92 0.48
CA ASP A 54 -31.38 -28.37 1.30
C ASP A 54 -31.14 -28.15 2.80
N GLN A 55 -29.87 -28.18 3.23
CA GLN A 55 -29.44 -27.96 4.61
C GLN A 55 -28.15 -27.15 4.63
N ALA A 56 -27.94 -26.39 5.72
CA ALA A 56 -26.71 -25.63 5.88
C ALA A 56 -25.49 -26.57 6.02
N PRO A 57 -24.37 -26.28 5.35
CA PRO A 57 -23.17 -27.10 5.42
C PRO A 57 -22.48 -26.88 6.77
N GLU A 58 -21.86 -27.93 7.33
CA GLU A 58 -21.05 -27.78 8.55
C GLU A 58 -19.75 -26.99 8.28
N THR A 59 -19.24 -27.06 7.05
CA THR A 59 -18.01 -26.41 6.62
C THR A 59 -18.15 -25.89 5.20
N ILE A 60 -17.67 -24.68 4.98
CA ILE A 60 -17.51 -24.08 3.65
C ILE A 60 -16.02 -24.11 3.30
N THR A 61 -15.69 -24.58 2.11
CA THR A 61 -14.31 -24.73 1.65
C THR A 61 -14.04 -23.80 0.48
N PHE A 62 -12.89 -23.13 0.53
CA PHE A 62 -12.35 -22.30 -0.54
C PHE A 62 -11.00 -22.87 -0.96
N THR A 63 -10.83 -23.11 -2.26
CA THR A 63 -9.62 -23.67 -2.83
C THR A 63 -8.92 -22.63 -3.69
N PHE A 64 -7.63 -22.44 -3.44
CA PHE A 64 -6.77 -21.51 -4.17
C PHE A 64 -5.72 -22.28 -4.98
N ASP A 65 -5.17 -21.64 -6.01
CA ASP A 65 -4.03 -22.17 -6.77
C ASP A 65 -2.69 -22.08 -6.01
N GLU A 66 -2.62 -21.24 -4.98
CA GLU A 66 -1.46 -21.06 -4.10
C GLU A 66 -1.85 -21.02 -2.61
N ALA A 67 -0.85 -21.18 -1.75
CA ALA A 67 -1.10 -21.20 -0.30
C ALA A 67 -1.55 -19.84 0.22
N VAL A 68 -2.47 -19.85 1.19
CA VAL A 68 -3.04 -18.64 1.81
C VAL A 68 -2.94 -18.70 3.33
N SER A 69 -2.93 -17.52 3.96
CA SER A 69 -2.97 -17.35 5.41
C SER A 69 -4.07 -16.35 5.80
N LEU A 70 -4.69 -16.56 6.95
CA LEU A 70 -5.79 -15.72 7.42
C LEU A 70 -5.30 -14.64 8.39
N PRO A 71 -5.66 -13.36 8.18
CA PRO A 71 -5.59 -12.38 9.24
C PRO A 71 -6.66 -12.67 10.32
N PRO A 72 -6.50 -12.14 11.55
CA PRO A 72 -7.56 -12.17 12.55
C PRO A 72 -8.84 -11.52 12.02
N ALA A 73 -10.00 -12.12 12.31
CA ALA A 73 -11.30 -11.71 11.74
C ALA A 73 -11.26 -11.63 10.19
N GLY A 74 -10.46 -12.49 9.54
CA GLY A 74 -10.32 -12.52 8.09
C GLY A 74 -11.55 -13.08 7.38
N VAL A 75 -12.44 -13.77 8.07
CA VAL A 75 -13.69 -14.29 7.52
C VAL A 75 -14.83 -13.93 8.45
N THR A 76 -15.95 -13.49 7.87
CA THR A 76 -17.19 -13.24 8.59
C THR A 76 -18.35 -13.72 7.75
N VAL A 77 -19.27 -14.45 8.38
CA VAL A 77 -20.46 -15.00 7.72
C VAL A 77 -21.67 -14.18 8.18
N TYR A 78 -22.54 -13.82 7.24
CA TYR A 78 -23.75 -13.06 7.50
C TYR A 78 -24.99 -13.79 6.97
N ASP A 79 -26.10 -13.65 7.67
CA ASP A 79 -27.42 -14.04 7.16
C ASP A 79 -28.02 -12.95 6.24
N ALA A 80 -29.19 -13.22 5.66
CA ALA A 80 -29.88 -12.29 4.78
C ALA A 80 -30.31 -10.97 5.47
N LYS A 81 -30.30 -10.90 6.80
CA LYS A 81 -30.62 -9.70 7.58
C LYS A 81 -29.36 -8.91 7.96
N GLY A 82 -28.18 -9.35 7.52
CA GLY A 82 -26.89 -8.75 7.85
C GLY A 82 -26.43 -9.06 9.28
N GLN A 83 -27.01 -10.09 9.92
CA GLN A 83 -26.60 -10.56 11.24
C GLN A 83 -25.44 -11.53 11.09
N GLU A 84 -24.43 -11.38 11.93
CA GLU A 84 -23.27 -12.27 11.93
C GLU A 84 -23.65 -13.67 12.40
N VAL A 85 -23.24 -14.67 11.63
CA VAL A 85 -23.32 -16.09 11.95
C VAL A 85 -21.98 -16.50 12.54
N THR A 86 -22.03 -17.02 13.77
CA THR A 86 -20.84 -17.52 14.45
C THR A 86 -20.12 -18.56 13.60
N SER A 87 -18.86 -18.29 13.28
CA SER A 87 -18.04 -19.16 12.44
C SER A 87 -16.58 -19.11 12.87
N GLU A 88 -15.84 -20.17 12.58
CA GLU A 88 -14.39 -20.24 12.77
C GLU A 88 -13.72 -20.55 11.43
N ALA A 89 -12.74 -19.73 11.06
CA ALA A 89 -12.02 -19.91 9.82
C ALA A 89 -10.57 -20.35 10.08
N THR A 90 -10.10 -21.31 9.30
CA THR A 90 -8.72 -21.78 9.29
C THR A 90 -8.20 -21.84 7.86
N ALA A 91 -6.90 -21.65 7.68
CA ALA A 91 -6.25 -21.80 6.39
C ALA A 91 -5.02 -22.71 6.54
N SER A 92 -4.89 -23.65 5.62
CA SER A 92 -3.79 -24.61 5.59
C SER A 92 -3.41 -24.91 4.15
N GLY A 93 -2.21 -24.50 3.74
CA GLY A 93 -1.80 -24.62 2.35
C GLY A 93 -2.74 -23.83 1.44
N THR A 94 -3.24 -24.47 0.39
CA THR A 94 -4.12 -23.92 -0.66
C THR A 94 -5.60 -23.91 -0.29
N GLU A 95 -5.97 -24.34 0.92
CA GLU A 95 -7.36 -24.41 1.35
C GLU A 95 -7.64 -23.48 2.54
N MET A 96 -8.78 -22.80 2.47
CA MET A 96 -9.39 -22.08 3.58
C MET A 96 -10.73 -22.74 3.90
N GLN A 97 -10.92 -23.12 5.16
CA GLN A 97 -12.15 -23.74 5.65
C GLN A 97 -12.82 -22.83 6.66
N VAL A 98 -14.14 -22.72 6.54
CA VAL A 98 -14.99 -21.91 7.41
C VAL A 98 -16.02 -22.84 8.04
N ALA A 99 -15.84 -23.16 9.32
CA ALA A 99 -16.76 -23.97 10.09
C ALA A 99 -17.91 -23.09 10.61
N LEU A 100 -19.15 -23.48 10.33
CA LEU A 100 -20.34 -22.79 10.83
C LEU A 100 -20.75 -23.39 12.18
N ALA A 101 -20.78 -22.56 13.23
CA ALA A 101 -21.25 -23.03 14.52
C ALA A 101 -22.75 -23.31 14.47
N GLU A 102 -23.15 -24.46 15.01
CA GLU A 102 -24.56 -24.89 15.03
C GLU A 102 -25.22 -24.90 13.64
N ALA A 103 -24.52 -25.34 12.59
CA ALA A 103 -25.05 -25.34 11.21
C ALA A 103 -26.48 -25.89 11.08
N SER A 104 -26.83 -26.94 11.84
CA SER A 104 -28.18 -27.53 11.85
C SER A 104 -29.30 -26.61 12.37
N SER A 105 -28.97 -25.53 13.07
CA SER A 105 -29.93 -24.54 13.60
C SER A 105 -30.08 -23.31 12.68
N LEU A 106 -29.27 -23.22 11.62
CA LEU A 106 -29.38 -22.17 10.61
C LEU A 106 -30.68 -22.34 9.82
N GLY A 107 -31.45 -21.26 9.73
CA GLY A 107 -32.74 -21.25 9.03
C GLY A 107 -32.61 -21.07 7.52
N ASP A 108 -33.74 -21.17 6.82
CA ASP A 108 -33.78 -20.90 5.39
C ASP A 108 -33.42 -19.45 5.08
N GLY A 109 -32.65 -19.25 4.00
CA GLY A 109 -32.30 -17.92 3.52
C GLY A 109 -30.94 -17.85 2.82
N THR A 110 -30.60 -16.65 2.38
CA THR A 110 -29.30 -16.36 1.76
C THR A 110 -28.25 -16.08 2.83
N TYR A 111 -27.06 -16.61 2.62
CA TYR A 111 -25.88 -16.43 3.45
C TYR A 111 -24.75 -15.82 2.61
N VAL A 112 -24.01 -14.89 3.21
CA VAL A 112 -22.87 -14.22 2.58
C VAL A 112 -21.64 -14.42 3.44
N VAL A 113 -20.61 -15.02 2.87
CA VAL A 113 -19.30 -15.22 3.48
C VAL A 113 -18.37 -14.14 2.94
N ALA A 114 -18.06 -13.13 3.73
CA ALA A 114 -17.03 -12.15 3.39
C ALA A 114 -15.67 -12.67 3.86
N TRP A 115 -14.65 -12.65 3.00
CA TRP A 115 -13.34 -13.18 3.35
C TRP A 115 -12.20 -12.30 2.85
N ARG A 116 -11.09 -12.34 3.59
CA ARG A 116 -9.81 -11.72 3.33
C ARG A 116 -8.72 -12.69 3.75
N ALA A 117 -7.80 -12.97 2.84
CA ALA A 117 -6.64 -13.82 3.06
C ALA A 117 -5.37 -13.14 2.53
N VAL A 118 -4.22 -13.70 2.87
CA VAL A 118 -2.91 -13.26 2.39
C VAL A 118 -2.24 -14.43 1.69
N SER A 119 -1.97 -14.31 0.40
CA SER A 119 -1.26 -15.32 -0.40
C SER A 119 0.16 -15.53 0.10
N ALA A 120 0.78 -16.65 -0.32
CA ALA A 120 2.13 -17.04 0.07
C ALA A 120 3.19 -15.98 -0.25
N ASP A 121 2.97 -15.20 -1.31
CA ASP A 121 3.83 -14.09 -1.71
C ASP A 121 3.57 -12.78 -0.94
N GLY A 122 2.59 -12.80 -0.04
CA GLY A 122 2.28 -11.74 0.89
C GLY A 122 1.25 -10.72 0.39
N HIS A 123 0.61 -10.95 -0.77
CA HIS A 123 -0.46 -10.08 -1.28
C HIS A 123 -1.78 -10.35 -0.54
N PRO A 124 -2.49 -9.29 -0.09
CA PRO A 124 -3.85 -9.46 0.42
C PRO A 124 -4.80 -9.73 -0.75
N ILE A 125 -5.63 -10.76 -0.58
CA ILE A 125 -6.74 -11.11 -1.46
C ILE A 125 -8.03 -11.09 -0.64
N SER A 126 -9.14 -10.77 -1.27
CA SER A 126 -10.44 -10.74 -0.61
C SER A 126 -11.53 -11.02 -1.61
N GLY A 127 -12.66 -11.48 -1.10
CA GLY A 127 -13.85 -11.72 -1.90
C GLY A 127 -15.05 -12.00 -1.01
N SER A 128 -16.10 -12.46 -1.65
CA SER A 128 -17.29 -12.96 -0.97
C SER A 128 -17.78 -14.23 -1.66
N LEU A 129 -18.39 -15.13 -0.89
CA LEU A 129 -19.18 -16.24 -1.39
C LEU A 129 -20.64 -16.04 -0.98
N THR A 130 -21.58 -16.18 -1.90
CA THR A 130 -23.01 -16.20 -1.58
C THR A 130 -23.58 -17.60 -1.80
N PHE A 131 -24.37 -18.12 -0.86
CA PHE A 131 -25.15 -19.35 -1.04
C PHE A 131 -26.50 -19.24 -0.32
N ALA A 132 -27.40 -20.19 -0.52
CA ALA A 132 -28.69 -20.22 0.17
C ALA A 132 -28.97 -21.60 0.78
N VAL A 133 -29.72 -21.60 1.88
CA VAL A 133 -30.28 -22.81 2.50
C VAL A 133 -31.80 -22.78 2.32
N GLY A 134 -32.38 -23.89 1.85
CA GLY A 134 -33.78 -24.01 1.49
C GLY A 134 -34.16 -23.12 0.30
N ALA A 135 -34.51 -21.87 0.57
CA ALA A 135 -34.89 -20.89 -0.46
C ALA A 135 -34.07 -19.59 -0.33
N PRO A 136 -33.59 -19.03 -1.45
CA PRO A 136 -32.94 -17.72 -1.45
C PRO A 136 -33.83 -16.62 -0.87
N SER A 137 -33.24 -15.68 -0.15
CA SER A 137 -33.93 -14.52 0.39
C SER A 137 -34.24 -13.48 -0.69
N LEU A 138 -35.44 -12.89 -0.62
CA LEU A 138 -35.87 -11.85 -1.57
C LEU A 138 -35.10 -10.53 -1.42
N SER A 139 -34.44 -10.33 -0.28
CA SER A 139 -33.59 -9.18 0.03
C SER A 139 -32.46 -9.61 0.96
N VAL A 140 -31.25 -9.14 0.69
CA VAL A 140 -30.09 -9.30 1.56
C VAL A 140 -29.68 -7.91 2.05
N ALA A 141 -29.64 -7.72 3.36
CA ALA A 141 -29.11 -6.49 3.94
C ALA A 141 -27.56 -6.51 3.85
N PRO A 142 -26.92 -5.40 3.46
CA PRO A 142 -25.47 -5.31 3.52
C PRO A 142 -25.00 -5.46 4.98
N PRO A 143 -23.85 -6.12 5.23
CA PRO A 143 -23.29 -6.19 6.57
C PRO A 143 -23.04 -4.79 7.12
N PRO A 144 -23.12 -4.59 8.44
CA PRO A 144 -22.81 -3.30 9.04
C PRO A 144 -21.37 -2.90 8.70
N SER A 145 -21.20 -1.82 7.94
CA SER A 145 -19.89 -1.24 7.67
C SER A 145 -19.42 -0.48 8.92
N THR A 146 -18.50 -1.06 9.68
CA THR A 146 -17.84 -0.33 10.76
C THR A 146 -16.76 0.55 10.15
N GLU A 147 -17.05 1.83 9.97
CA GLU A 147 -16.01 2.78 9.57
C GLU A 147 -14.86 2.73 10.58
N PRO A 148 -13.60 2.59 10.13
CA PRO A 148 -12.45 2.60 11.02
C PRO A 148 -12.55 3.81 11.95
N SER A 149 -12.34 3.58 13.25
CA SER A 149 -12.45 4.67 14.21
C SER A 149 -11.55 5.83 13.78
N ARG A 150 -12.16 6.99 13.47
CA ARG A 150 -11.44 8.21 13.07
C ARG A 150 -10.33 8.56 14.07
N ALA A 151 -10.56 8.28 15.35
CA ALA A 151 -9.56 8.47 16.39
C ALA A 151 -8.36 7.53 16.23
N THR A 152 -8.59 6.24 15.96
CA THR A 152 -7.54 5.25 15.68
C THR A 152 -6.75 5.62 14.41
N ALA A 153 -7.44 6.03 13.34
CA ALA A 153 -6.79 6.49 12.11
C ALA A 153 -5.92 7.74 12.34
N VAL A 154 -6.38 8.70 13.15
CA VAL A 154 -5.59 9.90 13.51
C VAL A 154 -4.37 9.54 14.35
N ILE A 155 -4.50 8.63 15.32
CA ILE A 155 -3.39 8.15 16.15
C ILE A 155 -2.34 7.46 15.27
N HIS A 156 -2.77 6.58 14.38
CA HIS A 156 -1.89 5.88 13.45
C HIS A 156 -1.14 6.87 12.55
N GLY A 157 -1.85 7.77 11.86
CA GLY A 157 -1.21 8.75 10.98
C GLY A 157 -0.25 9.69 11.71
N ALA A 158 -0.55 10.05 12.96
CA ALA A 158 0.35 10.82 13.81
C ALA A 158 1.62 10.03 14.18
N LEU A 159 1.49 8.73 14.52
CA LEU A 159 2.63 7.86 14.78
C LEU A 159 3.49 7.67 13.51
N GLN A 160 2.86 7.52 12.35
CA GLN A 160 3.54 7.40 11.07
C GLN A 160 4.31 8.69 10.70
N PHE A 161 3.72 9.86 10.94
CA PHE A 161 4.42 11.15 10.84
C PHE A 161 5.66 11.17 11.75
N VAL A 162 5.50 10.83 13.04
CA VAL A 162 6.62 10.83 13.99
C VAL A 162 7.71 9.83 13.58
N GLN A 163 7.32 8.65 13.12
CA GLN A 163 8.22 7.62 12.61
C GLN A 163 9.05 8.16 11.44
N TYR A 164 8.42 8.66 10.37
CA TYR A 164 9.13 9.18 9.21
C TYR A 164 10.01 10.39 9.56
N ALA A 165 9.49 11.35 10.33
CA ALA A 165 10.26 12.53 10.72
C ALA A 165 11.50 12.16 11.54
N ALA A 166 11.37 11.27 12.52
CA ALA A 166 12.48 10.84 13.36
C ALA A 166 13.47 9.96 12.60
N LEU A 167 12.99 9.04 11.75
CA LEU A 167 13.81 8.13 10.96
C LEU A 167 14.63 8.87 9.90
N LEU A 168 14.00 9.76 9.12
CA LEU A 168 14.69 10.59 8.13
C LEU A 168 15.71 11.51 8.81
N LEU A 169 15.38 12.04 9.99
CA LEU A 169 16.29 12.90 10.73
C LEU A 169 17.51 12.13 11.27
N VAL A 170 17.33 10.97 11.91
CA VAL A 170 18.46 10.20 12.46
C VAL A 170 19.39 9.72 11.35
N VAL A 171 18.86 9.15 10.27
CA VAL A 171 19.66 8.68 9.12
C VAL A 171 20.28 9.87 8.37
N GLY A 172 19.51 10.93 8.17
CA GLY A 172 19.98 12.15 7.54
C GLY A 172 21.15 12.80 8.29
N LEU A 173 21.13 12.84 9.62
CA LEU A 173 22.24 13.36 10.43
C LEU A 173 23.48 12.44 10.39
N VAL A 174 23.31 11.12 10.24
CA VAL A 174 24.41 10.18 9.97
C VAL A 174 25.09 10.55 8.65
N TRP A 175 24.31 10.67 7.57
CA TRP A 175 24.86 11.00 6.25
C TRP A 175 25.39 12.43 6.16
N PHE A 176 24.79 13.38 6.88
CA PHE A 176 25.35 14.73 7.02
C PHE A 176 26.77 14.68 7.57
N ARG A 177 27.02 13.91 8.64
CA ARG A 177 28.38 13.73 9.17
C ARG A 177 29.29 13.00 8.19
N ALA A 178 28.81 11.92 7.58
CA ALA A 178 29.63 11.04 6.76
C ALA A 178 30.00 11.63 5.38
N VAL A 179 29.08 12.38 4.77
CA VAL A 179 29.18 12.82 3.37
C VAL A 179 29.37 14.34 3.28
N ILE A 180 28.57 15.12 4.02
CA ILE A 180 28.56 16.59 3.90
C ILE A 180 29.72 17.20 4.70
N VAL A 181 29.81 16.86 6.00
CA VAL A 181 30.96 17.25 6.85
C VAL A 181 32.20 16.49 6.42
N GLY A 182 32.11 15.17 6.24
CA GLY A 182 33.21 14.34 5.74
C GLY A 182 34.48 14.52 6.59
N GLU A 183 35.58 14.85 5.94
CA GLU A 183 36.91 15.01 6.57
C GLU A 183 37.18 16.43 7.09
N HIS A 184 36.26 17.38 6.91
CA HIS A 184 36.47 18.76 7.35
C HIS A 184 36.55 18.85 8.88
N ARG A 185 37.46 19.70 9.37
CA ARG A 185 37.64 19.95 10.80
C ARG A 185 36.62 20.95 11.33
N VAL A 186 35.52 20.42 11.85
CA VAL A 186 34.45 21.17 12.50
C VAL A 186 34.66 21.17 14.04
N PRO A 187 34.29 22.24 14.78
CA PRO A 187 34.41 22.25 16.23
C PRO A 187 33.68 21.08 16.92
N ASP A 188 34.28 20.49 17.95
CA ASP A 188 33.71 19.36 18.71
C ASP A 188 32.31 19.66 19.24
N ARG A 189 32.05 20.91 19.63
CA ARG A 189 30.73 21.37 20.08
C ARG A 189 29.64 21.22 19.01
N ALA A 190 29.98 21.43 17.73
CA ALA A 190 29.03 21.29 16.63
C ALA A 190 28.71 19.82 16.38
N ILE A 191 29.75 18.98 16.37
CA ILE A 191 29.65 17.51 16.26
C ILE A 191 28.83 16.94 17.41
N ALA A 192 29.03 17.42 18.64
CA ALA A 192 28.28 17.01 19.82
C ALA A 192 26.79 17.41 19.73
N ARG A 193 26.46 18.60 19.20
CA ARG A 193 25.06 19.01 18.97
C ARG A 193 24.36 18.08 17.98
N VAL A 194 25.01 17.79 16.87
CA VAL A 194 24.51 16.84 15.85
C VAL A 194 24.30 15.45 16.48
N GLN A 195 25.28 14.93 17.24
CA GLN A 195 25.16 13.63 17.89
C GLN A 195 24.02 13.55 18.92
N ARG A 196 23.82 14.61 19.73
CA ARG A 196 22.72 14.64 20.70
C ARG A 196 21.38 14.57 20.01
N LEU A 197 21.17 15.38 18.97
CA LEU A 197 19.92 15.35 18.21
C LEU A 197 19.74 14.03 17.46
N GLN A 198 20.82 13.47 16.91
CA GLN A 198 20.82 12.16 16.26
C GLN A 198 20.39 11.05 17.24
N ILE A 199 20.90 11.04 18.46
CA ILE A 199 20.50 10.05 19.49
C ILE A 199 19.04 10.26 19.90
N LEU A 200 18.60 11.51 20.11
CA LEU A 200 17.21 11.82 20.43
C LEU A 200 16.25 11.38 19.33
N ALA A 201 16.55 11.72 18.08
CA ALA A 201 15.79 11.28 16.91
C ALA A 201 15.77 9.75 16.79
N GLY A 202 16.89 9.07 17.05
CA GLY A 202 16.96 7.62 17.08
C GLY A 202 16.04 7.01 18.15
N MET A 203 16.01 7.56 19.37
CA MET A 203 15.11 7.09 20.44
C MET A 203 13.64 7.29 20.06
N VAL A 204 13.29 8.46 19.52
CA VAL A 204 11.92 8.75 19.06
C VAL A 204 11.52 7.81 17.92
N ALA A 205 12.40 7.56 16.95
CA ALA A 205 12.16 6.65 15.85
C ALA A 205 11.92 5.21 16.34
N VAL A 206 12.70 4.72 17.30
CA VAL A 206 12.51 3.39 17.91
C VAL A 206 11.15 3.28 18.60
N VAL A 207 10.76 4.28 19.39
CA VAL A 207 9.45 4.29 20.07
C VAL A 207 8.32 4.29 19.04
N ALA A 208 8.42 5.13 18.00
CA ALA A 208 7.41 5.20 16.95
C ALA A 208 7.30 3.89 16.14
N LEU A 209 8.43 3.25 15.80
CA LEU A 209 8.47 1.95 15.12
C LEU A 209 7.74 0.86 15.92
N VAL A 210 7.96 0.81 17.24
CA VAL A 210 7.29 -0.16 18.12
C VAL A 210 5.81 0.15 18.29
N ALA A 211 5.44 1.43 18.44
CA ALA A 211 4.06 1.85 18.65
C ALA A 211 3.18 1.68 17.39
N LEU A 212 3.78 1.68 16.20
CA LEU A 212 3.05 1.57 14.94
C LEU A 212 2.45 0.17 14.74
N ALA A 213 3.08 -0.90 15.25
CA ALA A 213 2.56 -2.25 15.14
C ALA A 213 1.16 -2.40 15.78
N PRO A 214 0.98 -2.11 17.08
CA PRO A 214 -0.36 -2.19 17.69
C PRO A 214 -1.34 -1.13 17.18
N ALA A 215 -0.87 0.03 16.74
CA ALA A 215 -1.73 1.00 16.08
C ALA A 215 -2.29 0.45 14.75
N SER A 216 -1.47 -0.27 13.98
CA SER A 216 -1.88 -0.91 12.73
C SER A 216 -2.84 -2.07 13.01
N GLY A 217 -2.59 -2.85 14.07
CA GLY A 217 -3.50 -3.93 14.49
C GLY A 217 -4.89 -3.40 14.89
N ALA A 218 -4.93 -2.31 15.67
CA ALA A 218 -6.19 -1.66 16.04
C ALA A 218 -6.93 -1.04 14.84
N LEU A 219 -6.21 -0.56 13.84
CA LEU A 219 -6.80 -0.04 12.60
C LEU A 219 -7.40 -1.17 11.75
N GLN A 220 -6.73 -2.31 11.68
CA GLN A 220 -7.18 -3.51 10.95
C GLN A 220 -8.39 -4.19 11.59
N SER A 221 -8.53 -4.09 12.91
CA SER A 221 -9.68 -4.60 13.66
C SER A 221 -10.87 -3.62 13.70
N GLU A 222 -10.79 -2.51 12.94
CA GLU A 222 -11.80 -1.45 12.84
C GLU A 222 -12.27 -0.91 14.21
N SER A 223 -11.43 -1.06 15.22
CA SER A 223 -11.81 -0.86 16.61
C SER A 223 -11.47 0.56 17.09
N GLY A 224 -12.10 0.98 18.18
CA GLY A 224 -11.75 2.24 18.85
C GLY A 224 -10.30 2.25 19.39
N PRO A 225 -9.78 3.42 19.80
CA PRO A 225 -8.39 3.57 20.25
C PRO A 225 -7.97 2.65 21.40
N GLY A 226 -8.91 2.19 22.21
CA GLY A 226 -8.66 1.23 23.29
C GLY A 226 -8.12 -0.12 22.79
N ALA A 227 -8.39 -0.50 21.53
CA ALA A 227 -7.89 -1.72 20.94
C ALA A 227 -6.35 -1.76 20.82
N ILE A 228 -5.67 -0.61 20.81
CA ILE A 228 -4.19 -0.57 20.83
C ILE A 228 -3.62 -1.28 22.06
N LEU A 229 -4.41 -1.41 23.14
CA LEU A 229 -3.99 -2.05 24.38
C LEU A 229 -4.40 -3.53 24.48
N THR A 230 -5.10 -4.07 23.48
CA THR A 230 -5.52 -5.48 23.47
C THR A 230 -4.41 -6.39 22.97
N PHE A 231 -4.45 -7.67 23.35
CA PHE A 231 -3.46 -8.64 22.91
C PHE A 231 -3.44 -8.82 21.37
N ASP A 232 -4.62 -8.79 20.74
CA ASP A 232 -4.77 -9.01 19.29
C ASP A 232 -4.07 -7.94 18.46
N ALA A 233 -4.09 -6.68 18.92
CA ALA A 233 -3.37 -5.60 18.25
C ALA A 233 -1.85 -5.81 18.26
N TRP A 234 -1.31 -6.49 19.27
CA TRP A 234 0.12 -6.76 19.41
C TRP A 234 0.55 -8.10 18.79
N SER A 235 -0.41 -8.98 18.50
CA SER A 235 -0.15 -10.34 18.05
C SER A 235 0.66 -10.35 16.74
N PRO A 236 1.76 -11.11 16.65
CA PRO A 236 2.49 -11.32 15.40
C PRO A 236 1.64 -11.93 14.28
N ALA A 237 0.53 -12.60 14.62
CA ALA A 237 -0.42 -13.11 13.62
C ALA A 237 -1.11 -11.97 12.87
N SER A 238 -1.38 -10.84 13.55
CA SER A 238 -2.04 -9.66 12.98
C SER A 238 -1.05 -8.72 12.30
N VAL A 239 0.11 -8.49 12.94
CA VAL A 239 1.03 -7.39 12.60
C VAL A 239 2.49 -7.84 12.46
N GLY A 240 2.70 -9.06 11.98
CA GLY A 240 4.04 -9.65 11.87
C GLY A 240 4.98 -8.87 10.95
N LYS A 241 4.48 -8.27 9.86
CA LYS A 241 5.29 -7.46 8.93
C LYS A 241 5.70 -6.13 9.56
N GLU A 242 4.84 -5.53 10.37
CA GLU A 242 5.11 -4.32 11.16
C GLU A 242 6.20 -4.58 12.19
N TRP A 243 6.17 -5.74 12.87
CA TRP A 243 7.24 -6.14 13.77
C TRP A 243 8.56 -6.41 13.06
N LEU A 244 8.53 -7.02 11.87
CA LEU A 244 9.73 -7.20 11.05
C LEU A 244 10.31 -5.85 10.61
N SER A 245 9.46 -4.91 10.17
CA SER A 245 9.85 -3.54 9.85
C SER A 245 10.48 -2.83 11.04
N ALA A 246 9.83 -2.90 12.21
CA ALA A 246 10.35 -2.35 13.45
C ALA A 246 11.72 -2.93 13.79
N LEU A 247 11.88 -4.26 13.72
CA LEU A 247 13.16 -4.93 13.99
C LEU A 247 14.28 -4.45 13.06
N VAL A 248 14.04 -4.41 11.75
CA VAL A 248 15.02 -3.95 10.76
C VAL A 248 15.39 -2.48 10.99
N GLY A 249 14.39 -1.63 11.24
CA GLY A 249 14.59 -0.21 11.56
C GLY A 249 15.43 -0.02 12.82
N ILE A 250 15.09 -0.70 13.91
CA ILE A 250 15.76 -0.63 15.21
C ILE A 250 17.21 -1.12 15.10
N VAL A 251 17.45 -2.26 14.44
CA VAL A 251 18.81 -2.80 14.23
C VAL A 251 19.65 -1.83 13.41
N GLY A 252 19.10 -1.27 12.32
CA GLY A 252 19.78 -0.28 11.50
C GLY A 252 20.13 1.00 12.27
N ILE A 253 19.20 1.53 13.08
CA ILE A 253 19.43 2.71 13.93
C ILE A 253 20.50 2.41 14.98
N ALA A 254 20.38 1.28 15.70
CA ALA A 254 21.32 0.87 16.72
C ALA A 254 22.73 0.71 16.15
N ALA A 255 22.85 0.05 14.99
CA ALA A 255 24.11 -0.09 14.26
C ALA A 255 24.69 1.28 13.85
N ALA A 256 23.87 2.18 13.30
CA ALA A 256 24.31 3.51 12.89
C ALA A 256 24.83 4.35 14.08
N LEU A 257 24.16 4.28 15.23
CA LEU A 257 24.56 4.99 16.45
C LEU A 257 25.79 4.36 17.13
N ALA A 258 25.94 3.03 17.09
CA ALA A 258 27.09 2.31 17.60
C ALA A 258 28.35 2.55 16.76
N LEU A 259 28.18 2.66 15.44
CA LEU A 259 29.24 2.85 14.46
C LEU A 259 29.53 4.33 14.16
N ARG A 260 29.02 5.27 14.96
CA ARG A 260 29.11 6.74 14.72
C ARG A 260 30.53 7.30 14.55
N GLU A 261 31.56 6.58 15.02
CA GLU A 261 32.98 6.90 14.85
C GLU A 261 33.57 6.36 13.54
N ARG A 262 32.81 5.54 12.82
CA ARG A 262 33.13 4.95 11.51
C ARG A 262 32.08 5.40 10.48
N PRO A 263 32.20 6.64 9.95
CA PRO A 263 31.11 7.31 9.23
C PRO A 263 30.55 6.51 8.05
N ARG A 264 31.41 5.83 7.27
CA ARG A 264 30.97 5.01 6.13
C ARG A 264 30.12 3.80 6.55
N LEU A 265 30.49 3.12 7.64
CA LEU A 265 29.72 1.98 8.16
C LEU A 265 28.42 2.45 8.83
N ALA A 266 28.46 3.57 9.55
CA ALA A 266 27.25 4.18 10.09
C ALA A 266 26.27 4.57 8.95
N ALA A 267 26.79 5.12 7.85
CA ALA A 267 26.00 5.46 6.67
C ALA A 267 25.34 4.22 6.03
N ALA A 268 26.06 3.10 5.92
CA ALA A 268 25.51 1.84 5.43
C ALA A 268 24.43 1.28 6.37
N ALA A 269 24.64 1.34 7.69
CA ALA A 269 23.61 0.96 8.67
C ALA A 269 22.37 1.86 8.60
N GLY A 270 22.56 3.15 8.32
CA GLY A 270 21.47 4.09 8.05
C GLY A 270 20.62 3.70 6.83
N LEU A 271 21.24 3.14 5.78
CA LEU A 271 20.51 2.62 4.62
C LEU A 271 19.62 1.42 4.98
N VAL A 272 20.08 0.55 5.88
CA VAL A 272 19.24 -0.54 6.40
C VAL A 272 18.05 0.02 7.18
N ALA A 273 18.29 1.00 8.06
CA ALA A 273 17.22 1.62 8.83
C ALA A 273 16.15 2.30 7.96
N ILE A 274 16.58 3.12 6.98
CA ILE A 274 15.66 3.88 6.11
C ILE A 274 14.85 2.99 5.17
N SER A 275 15.33 1.77 4.90
CA SER A 275 14.63 0.79 4.06
C SER A 275 13.56 0.01 4.84
N SER A 276 13.49 0.15 6.17
CA SER A 276 12.52 -0.58 6.99
C SER A 276 11.05 -0.31 6.66
N PRO A 277 10.60 0.93 6.35
CA PRO A 277 9.19 1.16 6.02
C PRO A 277 8.77 0.46 4.73
N ALA A 278 9.70 0.24 3.80
CA ALA A 278 9.44 -0.50 2.56
C ALA A 278 9.07 -1.98 2.79
N LEU A 279 9.19 -2.47 4.04
CA LEU A 279 8.71 -3.79 4.44
C LEU A 279 7.17 -3.86 4.61
N VAL A 280 6.51 -2.72 4.71
CA VAL A 280 5.10 -2.58 5.06
C VAL A 280 4.43 -1.59 4.09
N GLY A 281 3.11 -1.67 3.94
CA GLY A 281 2.31 -0.70 3.18
C GLY A 281 1.81 -1.18 1.82
N HIS A 282 0.82 -0.44 1.30
CA HIS A 282 0.11 -0.74 0.05
C HIS A 282 0.98 -0.69 -1.21
N SER A 283 2.14 -0.03 -1.15
CA SER A 283 3.11 0.06 -2.26
C SER A 283 3.63 -1.31 -2.71
N ARG A 284 3.57 -2.32 -1.84
CA ARG A 284 3.92 -3.71 -2.19
C ARG A 284 2.90 -4.41 -3.04
N ALA A 285 1.62 -4.06 -2.91
CA ALA A 285 0.54 -4.65 -3.68
C ALA A 285 0.49 -4.14 -5.13
N VAL A 286 1.44 -3.28 -5.51
CA VAL A 286 1.45 -2.59 -6.80
C VAL A 286 2.52 -3.21 -7.71
N VAL A 287 2.08 -3.88 -8.77
CA VAL A 287 2.96 -4.69 -9.65
C VAL A 287 3.62 -3.87 -10.77
N PRO A 288 4.94 -3.86 -10.96
CA PRO A 288 5.89 -4.74 -10.32
C PRO A 288 6.36 -4.20 -8.97
N ALA A 289 6.25 -5.02 -7.92
CA ALA A 289 6.56 -4.64 -6.54
C ALA A 289 8.00 -4.15 -6.36
N TRP A 290 8.95 -4.72 -7.11
CA TRP A 290 10.36 -4.30 -7.05
C TRP A 290 10.53 -2.84 -7.48
N LEU A 291 9.79 -2.37 -8.50
CA LEU A 291 9.92 -1.02 -9.01
C LEU A 291 9.46 -0.02 -7.96
N VAL A 292 8.26 -0.23 -7.42
CA VAL A 292 7.67 0.68 -6.42
C VAL A 292 8.52 0.69 -5.15
N THR A 293 8.96 -0.49 -4.69
CA THR A 293 9.84 -0.64 -3.52
C THR A 293 11.17 0.10 -3.70
N VAL A 294 11.84 -0.08 -4.84
CA VAL A 294 13.11 0.61 -5.13
C VAL A 294 12.90 2.12 -5.22
N THR A 295 11.84 2.57 -5.89
CA THR A 295 11.53 4.00 -5.98
C THR A 295 11.20 4.61 -4.61
N ASP A 296 10.53 3.86 -3.73
CA ASP A 296 10.22 4.30 -2.37
C ASP A 296 11.48 4.45 -1.52
N VAL A 297 12.38 3.44 -1.54
CA VAL A 297 13.68 3.54 -0.87
C VAL A 297 14.49 4.73 -1.39
N ILE A 298 14.54 4.95 -2.70
CA ILE A 298 15.20 6.13 -3.30
C ILE A 298 14.56 7.44 -2.78
N HIS A 299 13.24 7.48 -2.69
CA HIS A 299 12.50 8.64 -2.19
C HIS A 299 12.84 8.94 -0.73
N LEU A 300 12.84 7.93 0.14
CA LEU A 300 13.18 8.07 1.56
C LEU A 300 14.65 8.45 1.76
N VAL A 301 15.58 7.86 0.99
CA VAL A 301 17.01 8.23 0.98
C VAL A 301 17.18 9.71 0.63
N ALA A 302 16.52 10.16 -0.44
CA ALA A 302 16.59 11.55 -0.88
C ALA A 302 16.00 12.52 0.15
N GLY A 303 14.86 12.16 0.76
CA GLY A 303 14.24 12.91 1.86
C GLY A 303 15.14 13.02 3.09
N ALA A 304 15.78 11.92 3.50
CA ALA A 304 16.71 11.89 4.63
C ALA A 304 17.96 12.76 4.39
N LEU A 305 18.57 12.67 3.19
CA LEU A 305 19.70 13.53 2.80
C LEU A 305 19.33 15.01 2.85
N TRP A 306 18.14 15.37 2.37
CA TRP A 306 17.69 16.76 2.34
C TRP A 306 17.38 17.29 3.75
N LEU A 307 16.49 16.62 4.50
CA LEU A 307 16.10 17.05 5.85
C LEU A 307 17.29 17.04 6.82
N GLY A 308 18.05 15.94 6.84
CA GLY A 308 19.23 15.81 7.70
C GLY A 308 20.33 16.80 7.34
N GLY A 309 20.48 17.12 6.06
CA GLY A 309 21.41 18.14 5.61
C GLY A 309 21.02 19.56 6.04
N LEU A 310 19.74 19.93 5.93
CA LEU A 310 19.24 21.22 6.42
C LEU A 310 19.43 21.36 7.93
N VAL A 311 18.97 20.36 8.70
CA VAL A 311 19.09 20.40 10.17
C VAL A 311 20.56 20.35 10.60
N GLY A 312 21.38 19.52 9.95
CA GLY A 312 22.82 19.44 10.18
C GLY A 312 23.52 20.79 9.94
N LEU A 313 23.20 21.49 8.84
CA LEU A 313 23.68 22.84 8.58
C LEU A 313 23.21 23.83 9.64
N ALA A 314 21.92 23.83 10.01
CA ALA A 314 21.39 24.74 11.02
C ALA A 314 22.09 24.61 12.39
N LEU A 315 22.56 23.40 12.72
CA LEU A 315 23.30 23.11 13.96
C LEU A 315 24.79 23.47 13.88
N THR A 316 25.40 23.32 12.71
CA THR A 316 26.85 23.50 12.51
C THR A 316 27.22 24.92 12.10
N LEU A 317 26.43 25.55 11.23
CA LEU A 317 26.72 26.86 10.62
C LEU A 317 27.06 27.95 11.66
N PRO A 318 26.32 28.12 12.78
CA PRO A 318 26.66 29.13 13.80
C PRO A 318 28.06 29.00 14.42
N LEU A 319 28.68 27.81 14.32
CA LEU A 319 29.97 27.49 14.92
C LEU A 319 31.12 27.50 13.90
N ILE A 320 30.80 27.57 12.59
CA ILE A 320 31.78 27.55 11.51
C ILE A 320 31.74 28.79 10.61
N THR A 321 30.78 29.70 10.77
CA THR A 321 30.68 30.94 9.96
C THR A 321 31.95 31.79 9.99
N ARG A 322 32.66 31.83 11.13
CA ARG A 322 33.96 32.51 11.26
C ARG A 322 35.12 31.79 10.54
N ARG A 323 34.90 30.56 10.05
CA ARG A 323 35.83 29.75 9.27
C ARG A 323 35.36 29.71 7.81
N GLY A 324 35.36 30.87 7.15
CA GLY A 324 34.68 31.12 5.87
C GLY A 324 34.85 30.05 4.79
N SER A 325 36.08 29.54 4.58
CA SER A 325 36.34 28.49 3.58
C SER A 325 35.62 27.16 3.89
N VAL A 326 35.73 26.68 5.13
CA VAL A 326 35.09 25.44 5.59
C VAL A 326 33.57 25.56 5.52
N ALA A 327 33.01 26.71 5.92
CA ALA A 327 31.58 26.95 5.84
C ALA A 327 31.09 26.95 4.38
N ALA A 328 31.80 27.63 3.47
CA ALA A 328 31.44 27.68 2.06
C ALA A 328 31.53 26.31 1.36
N GLU A 329 32.55 25.51 1.68
CA GLU A 329 32.72 24.16 1.15
C GLU A 329 31.58 23.23 1.60
N ILE A 330 31.27 23.21 2.90
CA ILE A 330 30.18 22.40 3.48
C ILE A 330 28.82 22.80 2.87
N VAL A 331 28.55 24.11 2.77
CA VAL A 331 27.31 24.61 2.17
C VAL A 331 27.23 24.27 0.67
N THR A 332 28.32 24.37 -0.07
CA THR A 332 28.34 24.05 -1.51
C THR A 332 28.12 22.56 -1.76
N ARG A 333 28.75 21.68 -0.96
CA ARG A 333 28.53 20.23 -1.00
C ARG A 333 27.06 19.89 -0.71
N PHE A 334 26.50 20.45 0.36
CA PHE A 334 25.09 20.25 0.67
C PHE A 334 24.18 20.76 -0.44
N SER A 335 24.42 21.95 -0.99
CA SER A 335 23.58 22.52 -2.05
C SER A 335 23.54 21.63 -3.31
N THR A 336 24.67 21.00 -3.65
CA THR A 336 24.75 20.04 -4.76
C THR A 336 23.95 18.77 -4.45
N LEU A 337 24.13 18.21 -3.25
CA LEU A 337 23.37 17.04 -2.81
C LEU A 337 21.87 17.32 -2.69
N ALA A 338 21.47 18.49 -2.19
CA ALA A 338 20.08 18.90 -2.09
C ALA A 338 19.42 19.00 -3.47
N ALA A 339 20.12 19.53 -4.47
CA ALA A 339 19.63 19.56 -5.85
C ALA A 339 19.46 18.14 -6.44
N ALA A 340 20.42 17.25 -6.19
CA ALA A 340 20.32 15.85 -6.60
C ALA A 340 19.18 15.10 -5.87
N SER A 341 19.03 15.34 -4.57
CA SER A 341 17.93 14.79 -3.76
C SER A 341 16.57 15.28 -4.25
N LEU A 342 16.43 16.56 -4.60
CA LEU A 342 15.18 17.10 -5.15
C LEU A 342 14.83 16.43 -6.50
N ALA A 343 15.82 16.25 -7.38
CA ALA A 343 15.61 15.54 -8.64
C ALA A 343 15.21 14.06 -8.41
N ALA A 344 15.89 13.38 -7.49
CA ALA A 344 15.56 12.00 -7.12
C ALA A 344 14.15 11.89 -6.51
N LEU A 345 13.74 12.82 -5.64
CA LEU A 345 12.38 12.89 -5.08
C LEU A 345 11.33 13.10 -6.17
N ALA A 346 11.59 13.98 -7.13
CA ALA A 346 10.67 14.23 -8.24
C ALA A 346 10.51 12.99 -9.12
N VAL A 347 11.63 12.37 -9.56
CA VAL A 347 11.58 11.18 -10.42
C VAL A 347 10.92 10.00 -9.72
N SER A 348 11.36 9.67 -8.50
CA SER A 348 10.77 8.58 -7.71
C SER A 348 9.30 8.85 -7.39
N GLY A 349 8.94 10.09 -7.03
CA GLY A 349 7.55 10.48 -6.75
C GLY A 349 6.64 10.36 -7.95
N VAL A 350 7.11 10.75 -9.15
CA VAL A 350 6.34 10.60 -10.40
C VAL A 350 6.16 9.12 -10.76
N LEU A 351 7.21 8.30 -10.65
CA LEU A 351 7.13 6.86 -10.93
C LEU A 351 6.17 6.14 -9.99
N MET A 352 6.26 6.42 -8.69
CA MET A 352 5.32 5.88 -7.69
C MET A 352 3.91 6.38 -7.94
N GLY A 353 3.71 7.69 -8.12
CA GLY A 353 2.40 8.28 -8.37
C GLY A 353 1.72 7.71 -9.61
N TRP A 354 2.45 7.60 -10.73
CA TRP A 354 1.95 6.98 -11.97
C TRP A 354 1.44 5.56 -11.71
N ARG A 355 2.20 4.78 -10.95
CA ARG A 355 1.88 3.38 -10.73
C ARG A 355 0.78 3.16 -9.68
N ILE A 356 0.73 3.99 -8.64
CA ILE A 356 -0.21 3.90 -7.51
C ILE A 356 -1.59 4.48 -7.85
N LEU A 357 -1.65 5.63 -8.53
CA LEU A 357 -2.92 6.32 -8.82
C LEU A 357 -3.77 5.58 -9.86
N GLY A 358 -3.15 5.03 -10.90
CA GLY A 358 -3.83 4.29 -11.98
C GLY A 358 -4.73 5.12 -12.91
N SER A 359 -5.29 6.23 -12.44
CA SER A 359 -6.16 7.12 -13.23
C SER A 359 -6.05 8.59 -12.77
N TRP A 360 -6.42 9.51 -13.66
CA TRP A 360 -6.53 10.94 -13.33
C TRP A 360 -7.69 11.24 -12.39
N ASP A 361 -8.75 10.43 -12.45
CA ASP A 361 -9.91 10.56 -11.58
C ASP A 361 -9.52 10.34 -10.11
N ASN A 362 -8.72 9.31 -9.82
CA ASN A 362 -8.19 9.06 -8.48
C ASN A 362 -7.31 10.21 -7.97
N LEU A 363 -6.63 10.95 -8.84
CA LEU A 363 -5.84 12.10 -8.43
C LEU A 363 -6.72 13.30 -8.01
N LEU A 364 -7.83 13.52 -8.71
CA LEU A 364 -8.67 14.71 -8.54
C LEU A 364 -9.81 14.51 -7.54
N ASN A 365 -10.34 13.29 -7.44
CA ASN A 365 -11.58 12.99 -6.73
C ASN A 365 -11.40 12.04 -5.53
N SER A 366 -10.17 11.75 -5.11
CA SER A 366 -9.89 10.93 -3.91
C SER A 366 -9.23 11.71 -2.78
N THR A 367 -9.38 11.22 -1.55
CA THR A 367 -8.65 11.73 -0.37
C THR A 367 -7.14 11.58 -0.55
N TYR A 368 -6.69 10.44 -1.09
CA TYR A 368 -5.28 10.21 -1.42
C TYR A 368 -4.75 11.26 -2.41
N GLY A 369 -5.51 11.52 -3.48
CA GLY A 369 -5.20 12.52 -4.50
C GLY A 369 -5.08 13.92 -3.92
N THR A 370 -6.02 14.32 -3.05
CA THR A 370 -6.00 15.62 -2.36
C THR A 370 -4.77 15.80 -1.49
N LEU A 371 -4.41 14.79 -0.68
CA LEU A 371 -3.21 14.82 0.16
C LEU A 371 -1.94 14.83 -0.69
N LEU A 372 -1.90 14.08 -1.79
CA LEU A 372 -0.78 14.04 -2.72
C LEU A 372 -0.58 15.40 -3.41
N MET A 373 -1.65 16.02 -3.92
CA MET A 373 -1.58 17.36 -4.52
C MET A 373 -1.12 18.41 -3.51
N THR A 374 -1.61 18.32 -2.27
CA THR A 374 -1.14 19.18 -1.16
C THR A 374 0.35 18.98 -0.91
N LYS A 375 0.82 17.74 -0.86
CA LYS A 375 2.25 17.39 -0.72
C LYS A 375 3.08 17.96 -1.87
N ILE A 376 2.61 17.83 -3.12
CA ILE A 376 3.29 18.38 -4.31
C ILE A 376 3.38 19.90 -4.22
N ALA A 377 2.29 20.59 -3.88
CA ALA A 377 2.27 22.04 -3.75
C ALA A 377 3.27 22.54 -2.67
N LEU A 378 3.31 21.87 -1.51
CA LEU A 378 4.27 22.19 -0.46
C LEU A 378 5.73 21.94 -0.88
N VAL A 379 5.99 20.83 -1.59
CA VAL A 379 7.32 20.51 -2.13
C VAL A 379 7.76 21.55 -3.16
N VAL A 380 6.87 21.99 -4.04
CA VAL A 380 7.15 23.07 -5.00
C VAL A 380 7.45 24.38 -4.26
N ALA A 381 6.69 24.73 -3.23
CA ALA A 381 6.93 25.94 -2.44
C ALA A 381 8.32 25.94 -1.78
N VAL A 382 8.72 24.84 -1.12
CA VAL A 382 10.06 24.74 -0.52
C VAL A 382 11.17 24.67 -1.58
N ALA A 383 10.93 24.07 -2.74
CA ALA A 383 11.88 24.07 -3.86
C ALA A 383 12.13 25.48 -4.40
N VAL A 384 11.07 26.30 -4.52
CA VAL A 384 11.19 27.72 -4.91
C VAL A 384 11.97 28.51 -3.84
N MET A 385 11.69 28.28 -2.56
CA MET A 385 12.48 28.88 -1.46
C MET A 385 13.95 28.49 -1.54
N ALA A 386 14.25 27.20 -1.73
CA ALA A 386 15.61 26.69 -1.85
C ALA A 386 16.35 27.24 -3.07
N ALA A 387 15.66 27.37 -4.21
CA ALA A 387 16.20 28.03 -5.40
C ALA A 387 16.51 29.51 -5.14
N GLY A 388 15.59 30.24 -4.48
CA GLY A 388 15.80 31.61 -4.05
C GLY A 388 17.01 31.76 -3.12
N ASN A 389 17.16 30.87 -2.14
CA ASN A 389 18.30 30.87 -1.23
C ASN A 389 19.62 30.57 -1.97
N ARG A 390 19.60 29.65 -2.93
CA ARG A 390 20.77 29.32 -3.76
C ARG A 390 21.17 30.47 -4.69
N LEU A 391 20.21 31.17 -5.29
CA LEU A 391 20.48 32.20 -6.30
C LEU A 391 20.71 33.59 -5.69
N LEU A 392 20.09 33.91 -4.55
CA LEU A 392 20.11 35.25 -3.97
C LEU A 392 20.91 35.35 -2.67
N VAL A 393 20.88 34.31 -1.82
CA VAL A 393 21.52 34.34 -0.49
C VAL A 393 22.94 33.78 -0.55
N LEU A 394 23.15 32.67 -1.25
CA LEU A 394 24.47 32.02 -1.36
C LEU A 394 25.55 32.94 -1.97
N PRO A 395 25.31 33.72 -3.04
CA PRO A 395 26.32 34.65 -3.56
C PRO A 395 26.73 35.72 -2.54
N ARG A 396 25.77 36.24 -1.76
CA ARG A 396 26.03 37.22 -0.69
C ARG A 396 26.88 36.64 0.43
N VAL A 397 26.58 35.39 0.84
CA VAL A 397 27.40 34.67 1.84
C VAL A 397 28.82 34.42 1.34
N ARG A 398 29.00 34.10 0.05
CA ARG A 398 30.32 33.93 -0.55
C ARG A 398 31.11 35.23 -0.63
N GLN A 399 30.46 36.34 -0.95
CA GLN A 399 31.09 37.67 -0.98
C GLN A 399 31.44 38.20 0.41
N ALA A 400 30.57 37.94 1.40
CA ALA A 400 30.82 38.31 2.79
C ALA A 400 31.94 37.49 3.44
N ALA A 401 32.35 36.34 2.86
CA ALA A 401 33.40 35.48 3.42
C ALA A 401 34.74 36.23 3.52
N GLY A 402 35.16 36.52 4.77
CA GLY A 402 36.39 37.27 5.04
C GLY A 402 36.18 38.74 5.45
N HIS A 403 34.93 39.21 5.50
CA HIS A 403 34.55 40.56 5.95
C HIS A 403 33.76 40.52 7.28
N ASP A 404 33.54 41.67 7.91
CA ASP A 404 32.81 41.78 9.19
C ASP A 404 31.35 41.28 9.10
N ASP A 405 30.75 41.33 7.90
CA ASP A 405 29.37 40.92 7.62
C ASP A 405 29.14 39.38 7.61
N THR A 406 30.20 38.58 7.80
CA THR A 406 30.13 37.10 7.79
C THR A 406 29.11 36.52 8.78
N VAL A 407 28.95 37.14 9.95
CA VAL A 407 28.05 36.67 11.00
C VAL A 407 26.59 36.91 10.62
N GLU A 408 26.29 38.08 10.06
CA GLU A 408 24.94 38.44 9.62
C GLU A 408 24.49 37.55 8.46
N ALA A 409 25.33 37.41 7.42
CA ALA A 409 25.07 36.54 6.28
C ALA A 409 24.84 35.07 6.70
N GLY A 410 25.62 34.58 7.69
CA GLY A 410 25.43 33.25 8.27
C GLY A 410 24.11 33.09 9.05
N SER A 411 23.65 34.14 9.74
CA SER A 411 22.39 34.13 10.47
C SER A 411 21.17 34.12 9.55
N MET A 412 21.23 34.87 8.44
CA MET A 412 20.21 34.86 7.38
C MET A 412 20.09 33.47 6.75
N LEU A 413 21.22 32.87 6.37
CA LEU A 413 21.25 31.52 5.81
C LEU A 413 20.68 30.49 6.79
N ARG A 414 21.01 30.59 8.10
CA ARG A 414 20.43 29.70 9.11
C ARG A 414 18.91 29.84 9.22
N ARG A 415 18.37 31.06 9.20
CA ARG A 415 16.90 31.29 9.26
C ARG A 415 16.23 30.69 8.03
N ALA A 416 16.77 30.92 6.85
CA ALA A 416 16.31 30.33 5.60
C ALA A 416 16.26 28.79 5.68
N VAL A 417 17.35 28.16 6.10
CA VAL A 417 17.46 26.70 6.27
C VAL A 417 16.45 26.16 7.30
N LEU A 418 16.22 26.87 8.40
CA LEU A 418 15.22 26.47 9.40
C LEU A 418 13.79 26.58 8.88
N MET A 419 13.49 27.60 8.07
CA MET A 419 12.18 27.74 7.43
C MET A 419 11.94 26.61 6.43
N GLU A 420 12.93 26.28 5.58
CA GLU A 420 12.85 25.12 4.66
C GLU A 420 12.62 23.81 5.42
N ALA A 421 13.37 23.57 6.50
CA ALA A 421 13.19 22.39 7.34
C ALA A 421 11.79 22.34 7.97
N GLY A 422 11.25 23.50 8.39
CA GLY A 422 9.88 23.60 8.90
C GLY A 422 8.83 23.18 7.87
N VAL A 423 8.96 23.63 6.62
CA VAL A 423 8.05 23.21 5.52
C VAL A 423 8.19 21.72 5.23
N LEU A 424 9.41 21.16 5.26
CA LEU A 424 9.60 19.70 5.11
C LEU A 424 8.92 18.90 6.24
N VAL A 425 8.92 19.41 7.48
CA VAL A 425 8.17 18.77 8.57
C VAL A 425 6.67 18.77 8.28
N VAL A 426 6.12 19.85 7.71
CA VAL A 426 4.70 19.88 7.27
C VAL A 426 4.43 18.89 6.13
N VAL A 427 5.34 18.80 5.15
CA VAL A 427 5.28 17.78 4.07
C VAL A 427 5.25 16.37 4.64
N LEU A 428 6.05 16.09 5.67
CA LEU A 428 6.03 14.81 6.38
C LEU A 428 4.76 14.60 7.18
N GLY A 429 4.19 15.67 7.76
CA GLY A 429 2.88 15.63 8.40
C GLY A 429 1.81 15.15 7.43
N VAL A 430 1.72 15.74 6.24
CA VAL A 430 0.82 15.29 5.17
C VAL A 430 1.13 13.84 4.75
N THR A 431 2.42 13.49 4.64
CA THR A 431 2.84 12.13 4.28
C THR A 431 2.38 11.08 5.29
N GLY A 432 2.43 11.39 6.59
CA GLY A 432 1.97 10.48 7.65
C GLY A 432 0.48 10.14 7.60
N PHE A 433 -0.35 10.95 6.93
CA PHE A 433 -1.74 10.59 6.66
C PHE A 433 -1.94 9.97 5.27
N LEU A 434 -1.11 10.39 4.30
CA LEU A 434 -1.20 9.94 2.91
C LEU A 434 -0.91 8.44 2.73
N VAL A 435 0.08 7.90 3.45
CA VAL A 435 0.57 6.53 3.22
C VAL A 435 -0.49 5.47 3.53
N ASP A 436 -1.38 5.74 4.48
CA ASP A 436 -2.48 4.86 4.88
C ASP A 436 -3.80 5.14 4.15
N GLN A 437 -3.84 6.14 3.25
CA GLN A 437 -5.05 6.34 2.44
C GLN A 437 -5.10 5.34 1.29
N PRO A 438 -6.27 4.74 1.02
CA PRO A 438 -6.47 3.95 -0.19
C PRO A 438 -6.24 4.83 -1.42
N PRO A 439 -5.35 4.43 -2.35
CA PRO A 439 -4.96 5.26 -3.49
C PRO A 439 -6.03 5.41 -4.56
N GLN A 440 -7.09 4.59 -4.51
CA GLN A 440 -8.21 4.63 -5.44
C GLN A 440 -9.46 5.11 -4.71
N ALA A 441 -10.16 6.09 -5.29
CA ALA A 441 -11.48 6.51 -4.81
C ALA A 441 -12.41 5.29 -4.90
N GLY A 442 -12.67 4.65 -3.77
CA GLY A 442 -13.50 3.44 -3.68
C GLY A 442 -12.80 2.18 -3.18
N ALA A 443 -11.47 2.16 -2.97
CA ALA A 443 -10.79 0.96 -2.45
C ALA A 443 -11.07 0.66 -0.96
N SER A 444 -11.56 1.64 -0.19
CA SER A 444 -12.44 1.32 0.93
C SER A 444 -13.79 0.97 0.32
N SER A 445 -14.05 -0.34 0.14
CA SER A 445 -15.28 -0.93 -0.38
C SER A 445 -15.44 -1.14 -1.90
N THR A 446 -14.41 -1.39 -2.72
CA THR A 446 -14.61 -1.97 -4.07
C THR A 446 -14.79 -3.49 -4.08
N GLY A 447 -14.86 -4.12 -2.91
CA GLY A 447 -15.58 -5.39 -2.72
C GLY A 447 -17.07 -5.21 -2.42
N ALA A 448 -17.52 -3.97 -2.17
CA ALA A 448 -18.92 -3.59 -2.06
C ALA A 448 -19.17 -2.42 -3.01
N GLY A 449 -19.03 -2.67 -4.32
CA GLY A 449 -19.80 -1.87 -5.27
C GLY A 449 -21.24 -1.90 -4.75
N SER A 450 -21.78 -0.72 -4.40
CA SER A 450 -23.09 -0.53 -3.79
C SER A 450 -24.01 -1.70 -4.13
N ALA A 451 -24.09 -2.68 -3.23
CA ALA A 451 -25.04 -3.76 -3.33
C ALA A 451 -26.39 -3.17 -2.91
N THR A 452 -26.90 -2.25 -3.72
CA THR A 452 -28.25 -2.47 -4.21
C THR A 452 -28.14 -3.82 -4.88
N VAL A 453 -28.56 -4.89 -4.20
CA VAL A 453 -28.52 -6.29 -4.68
C VAL A 453 -28.64 -6.26 -6.19
N ALA A 454 -27.49 -6.39 -6.86
CA ALA A 454 -27.42 -6.27 -8.30
C ALA A 454 -28.20 -7.48 -8.79
N GLN A 455 -29.43 -7.27 -9.26
CA GLN A 455 -30.30 -8.36 -9.67
C GLN A 455 -29.57 -9.14 -10.76
N THR A 456 -29.00 -10.29 -10.41
CA THR A 456 -28.35 -11.17 -11.35
C THR A 456 -29.44 -11.89 -12.12
N ASN A 457 -29.50 -11.67 -13.45
CA ASN A 457 -30.46 -12.36 -14.31
C ASN A 457 -29.69 -13.32 -15.21
N THR A 458 -29.75 -14.61 -14.88
CA THR A 458 -29.16 -15.70 -15.68
C THR A 458 -30.24 -16.33 -16.55
N GLN A 459 -29.93 -16.47 -17.83
CA GLN A 459 -30.83 -17.03 -18.83
C GLN A 459 -30.05 -18.00 -19.71
N ALA A 460 -30.67 -19.11 -20.08
CA ALA A 460 -30.06 -20.13 -20.92
C ALA A 460 -30.71 -20.16 -22.30
N ALA A 461 -29.92 -20.46 -23.33
CA ALA A 461 -30.42 -20.76 -24.67
C ALA A 461 -29.57 -21.86 -25.32
N GLU A 462 -30.20 -22.67 -26.17
CA GLU A 462 -29.48 -23.60 -27.03
C GLU A 462 -28.72 -22.84 -28.11
N LEU A 463 -27.55 -23.37 -28.47
CA LEU A 463 -26.62 -22.81 -29.44
C LEU A 463 -26.28 -23.88 -30.48
N GLY A 464 -27.22 -24.12 -31.40
CA GLY A 464 -27.18 -25.30 -32.25
C GLY A 464 -27.70 -26.53 -31.50
N ASP A 465 -27.34 -27.72 -31.98
CA ASP A 465 -27.89 -28.99 -31.46
C ASP A 465 -27.12 -29.52 -30.24
N ASP A 466 -25.83 -29.15 -30.10
CA ASP A 466 -24.90 -29.77 -29.14
C ASP A 466 -24.29 -28.81 -28.11
N HIS A 467 -24.72 -27.53 -28.08
CA HIS A 467 -24.14 -26.53 -27.18
C HIS A 467 -25.21 -25.68 -26.52
N ARG A 468 -24.93 -25.22 -25.31
CA ARG A 468 -25.82 -24.33 -24.55
C ARG A 468 -25.04 -23.13 -24.03
N VAL A 469 -25.65 -21.96 -24.14
CA VAL A 469 -25.14 -20.72 -23.54
C VAL A 469 -25.94 -20.38 -22.29
N TYR A 470 -25.23 -20.13 -21.20
CA TYR A 470 -25.73 -19.47 -20.00
C TYR A 470 -25.23 -18.03 -20.03
N ALA A 471 -26.14 -17.09 -20.16
CA ALA A 471 -25.81 -15.68 -20.20
C ALA A 471 -26.35 -15.00 -18.94
N THR A 472 -25.47 -14.28 -18.25
CA THR A 472 -25.73 -13.65 -16.96
C THR A 472 -25.51 -12.15 -17.09
N LEU A 473 -26.50 -11.36 -16.71
CA LEU A 473 -26.42 -9.90 -16.70
C LEU A 473 -26.41 -9.38 -15.26
N THR A 474 -25.34 -8.66 -14.89
CA THR A 474 -25.16 -8.14 -13.52
C THR A 474 -24.66 -6.68 -13.50
N PRO A 475 -25.37 -5.74 -12.83
CA PRO A 475 -26.78 -5.85 -12.42
C PRO A 475 -27.70 -6.15 -13.63
N SER A 476 -29.00 -6.34 -13.43
CA SER A 476 -30.00 -6.43 -14.50
C SER A 476 -30.87 -5.17 -14.50
N GLY A 477 -30.24 -4.01 -14.72
CA GLY A 477 -30.87 -2.68 -14.64
C GLY A 477 -30.41 -1.70 -15.73
N PRO A 478 -31.06 -0.52 -15.88
CA PRO A 478 -30.53 0.56 -16.70
C PRO A 478 -29.20 1.07 -16.13
N GLY A 479 -28.24 1.41 -16.99
CA GLY A 479 -26.89 1.85 -16.62
C GLY A 479 -25.81 0.83 -16.97
N PRO A 480 -24.62 0.89 -16.34
CA PRO A 480 -23.55 -0.09 -16.54
C PRO A 480 -23.93 -1.47 -16.02
N ASN A 481 -23.75 -2.49 -16.84
CA ASN A 481 -23.95 -3.91 -16.52
C ASN A 481 -22.77 -4.72 -17.10
N VAL A 482 -22.55 -5.92 -16.58
CA VAL A 482 -21.61 -6.91 -17.12
C VAL A 482 -22.43 -8.06 -17.69
N LEU A 483 -22.22 -8.38 -18.96
CA LEU A 483 -22.74 -9.58 -19.60
C LEU A 483 -21.68 -10.67 -19.56
N ARG A 484 -21.90 -11.72 -18.76
CA ARG A 484 -21.08 -12.93 -18.74
C ARG A 484 -21.75 -14.02 -19.57
N LEU A 485 -20.98 -14.69 -20.43
CA LEU A 485 -21.42 -15.81 -21.24
C LEU A 485 -20.59 -17.03 -20.85
N GLN A 486 -21.27 -18.10 -20.45
CA GLN A 486 -20.67 -19.41 -20.26
C GLN A 486 -21.27 -20.36 -21.29
N ILE A 487 -20.44 -20.99 -22.11
CA ILE A 487 -20.87 -21.92 -23.16
C ILE A 487 -20.35 -23.31 -22.82
N GLN A 488 -21.27 -24.27 -22.79
CA GLN A 488 -21.00 -25.66 -22.51
C GLN A 488 -21.43 -26.53 -23.70
N ASP A 489 -20.76 -27.67 -23.87
CA ASP A 489 -21.18 -28.71 -24.80
C ASP A 489 -22.30 -29.60 -24.20
N ALA A 490 -22.75 -30.59 -24.96
CA ALA A 490 -23.78 -31.53 -24.53
C ALA A 490 -23.37 -32.42 -23.33
N ALA A 491 -22.07 -32.54 -23.03
CA ALA A 491 -21.54 -33.21 -21.86
C ALA A 491 -21.44 -32.30 -20.62
N GLY A 492 -21.69 -31.00 -20.78
CA GLY A 492 -21.59 -29.99 -19.73
C GLY A 492 -20.18 -29.39 -19.59
N GLU A 493 -19.25 -29.75 -20.47
CA GLU A 493 -17.87 -29.27 -20.43
C GLU A 493 -17.76 -27.88 -21.06
N PRO A 494 -16.93 -26.97 -20.52
CA PRO A 494 -16.72 -25.64 -21.10
C PRO A 494 -16.13 -25.72 -22.52
N VAL A 495 -16.73 -24.98 -23.45
CA VAL A 495 -16.30 -25.02 -24.85
C VAL A 495 -15.01 -24.22 -25.07
N GLU A 496 -13.98 -24.87 -25.61
CA GLU A 496 -12.82 -24.18 -26.19
C GLU A 496 -13.13 -23.68 -27.60
N ALA A 497 -13.61 -22.44 -27.70
CA ALA A 497 -13.97 -21.85 -28.99
C ALA A 497 -12.73 -21.51 -29.83
N ALA A 498 -12.78 -21.81 -31.14
CA ALA A 498 -11.71 -21.46 -32.09
C ALA A 498 -11.52 -19.94 -32.26
N ALA A 499 -12.53 -19.15 -31.90
CA ALA A 499 -12.49 -17.70 -31.82
C ALA A 499 -13.40 -17.20 -30.69
N VAL A 500 -13.13 -15.99 -30.19
CA VAL A 500 -14.01 -15.33 -29.23
C VAL A 500 -15.44 -15.27 -29.81
N PRO A 501 -16.48 -15.68 -29.05
CA PRO A 501 -17.85 -15.57 -29.49
C PRO A 501 -18.22 -14.15 -29.88
N THR A 502 -19.31 -14.02 -30.62
CA THR A 502 -19.93 -12.72 -30.89
C THR A 502 -21.15 -12.57 -30.00
N ALA A 503 -21.38 -11.37 -29.48
CA ALA A 503 -22.61 -11.05 -28.77
C ALA A 503 -23.14 -9.71 -29.28
N LYS A 504 -24.45 -9.63 -29.47
CA LYS A 504 -25.17 -8.40 -29.82
C LYS A 504 -26.34 -8.24 -28.88
N LEU A 505 -26.62 -7.01 -28.46
CA LEU A 505 -27.65 -6.74 -27.47
C LEU A 505 -28.61 -5.65 -27.97
N ARG A 506 -29.91 -5.95 -27.98
CA ARG A 506 -30.94 -5.02 -28.49
C ARG A 506 -32.22 -5.04 -27.66
N SER A 507 -32.96 -3.92 -27.67
CA SER A 507 -34.28 -3.79 -27.04
C SER A 507 -35.16 -2.82 -27.84
N GLY A 508 -36.12 -3.38 -28.59
CA GLY A 508 -37.00 -2.60 -29.47
C GLY A 508 -36.21 -1.85 -30.54
N ASP A 509 -36.22 -0.52 -30.45
CA ASP A 509 -35.54 0.44 -31.32
C ASP A 509 -34.07 0.72 -30.94
N VAL A 510 -33.60 0.21 -29.79
CA VAL A 510 -32.23 0.41 -29.31
C VAL A 510 -31.39 -0.82 -29.63
N ASP A 511 -30.31 -0.64 -30.38
CA ASP A 511 -29.32 -1.67 -30.72
C ASP A 511 -27.93 -1.20 -30.27
N LEU A 512 -27.27 -1.99 -29.42
CA LEU A 512 -25.93 -1.70 -28.91
C LEU A 512 -24.82 -2.21 -29.84
N GLY A 513 -25.20 -2.91 -30.93
CA GLY A 513 -24.26 -3.48 -31.88
C GLY A 513 -23.49 -4.66 -31.29
N SER A 514 -22.34 -4.97 -31.91
CA SER A 514 -21.46 -6.05 -31.46
C SER A 514 -20.71 -5.65 -30.19
N LEU A 515 -20.79 -6.49 -29.18
CA LEU A 515 -20.07 -6.37 -27.93
C LEU A 515 -18.65 -6.93 -28.05
N THR A 516 -17.70 -6.29 -27.39
CA THR A 516 -16.32 -6.77 -27.29
C THR A 516 -16.19 -7.69 -26.09
N LEU A 517 -16.15 -8.99 -26.34
CA LEU A 517 -15.99 -10.01 -25.31
C LEU A 517 -14.52 -10.24 -24.95
N LYS A 518 -14.22 -10.39 -23.66
CA LYS A 518 -12.93 -10.79 -23.10
C LYS A 518 -13.05 -12.21 -22.54
N THR A 519 -12.07 -13.06 -22.79
CA THR A 519 -12.02 -14.40 -22.19
C THR A 519 -11.61 -14.28 -20.72
N VAL A 520 -12.37 -14.93 -19.84
CA VAL A 520 -12.15 -14.93 -18.39
C VAL A 520 -11.75 -16.32 -17.88
N ALA A 521 -12.36 -17.36 -18.44
CA ALA A 521 -12.01 -18.76 -18.19
C ALA A 521 -12.34 -19.60 -19.43
N ALA A 522 -11.98 -20.89 -19.42
CA ALA A 522 -12.42 -21.82 -20.47
C ALA A 522 -13.94 -21.79 -20.59
N GLY A 523 -14.45 -21.70 -21.83
CA GLY A 523 -15.88 -21.56 -22.10
C GLY A 523 -16.56 -20.31 -21.53
N THR A 524 -15.81 -19.33 -20.99
CA THR A 524 -16.40 -18.17 -20.29
C THR A 524 -15.85 -16.84 -20.80
N TRP A 525 -16.74 -15.93 -21.17
CA TRP A 525 -16.43 -14.61 -21.70
C TRP A 525 -17.27 -13.50 -21.05
N GLU A 526 -16.75 -12.28 -21.03
CA GLU A 526 -17.42 -11.11 -20.45
C GLU A 526 -17.37 -9.88 -21.36
N ALA A 527 -18.44 -9.08 -21.33
CA ALA A 527 -18.48 -7.75 -21.91
C ALA A 527 -19.09 -6.73 -20.94
N ASP A 528 -18.45 -5.57 -20.86
CA ASP A 528 -19.00 -4.38 -20.22
C ASP A 528 -20.08 -3.78 -21.15
N VAL A 529 -21.32 -3.61 -20.66
CA VAL A 529 -22.44 -3.08 -21.44
C VAL A 529 -23.15 -1.96 -20.69
N VAL A 530 -23.62 -0.94 -21.40
CA VAL A 530 -24.42 0.14 -20.80
C VAL A 530 -25.83 0.09 -21.38
N LEU A 531 -26.81 -0.25 -20.56
CA LEU A 531 -28.21 -0.35 -20.96
C LEU A 531 -28.90 1.00 -20.75
N PRO A 532 -29.32 1.70 -21.82
CA PRO A 532 -29.91 3.04 -21.69
C PRO A 532 -31.33 3.04 -21.11
N LYS A 533 -32.02 1.89 -21.08
CA LYS A 533 -33.42 1.78 -20.63
C LYS A 533 -33.73 0.38 -20.08
N GLY A 534 -34.73 0.31 -19.20
CA GLY A 534 -35.36 -0.95 -18.80
C GLY A 534 -36.25 -1.51 -19.91
N GLY A 535 -36.60 -2.79 -19.81
CA GLY A 535 -37.39 -3.52 -20.80
C GLY A 535 -36.82 -4.91 -21.09
N VAL A 536 -37.37 -5.57 -22.11
CA VAL A 536 -36.84 -6.86 -22.56
C VAL A 536 -35.67 -6.61 -23.49
N TRP A 537 -34.52 -7.17 -23.15
CA TRP A 537 -33.29 -7.12 -23.94
C TRP A 537 -33.00 -8.50 -24.53
N GLU A 538 -32.72 -8.55 -25.83
CA GLU A 538 -32.38 -9.76 -26.55
C GLU A 538 -30.89 -9.77 -26.86
N ALA A 539 -30.17 -10.74 -26.28
CA ALA A 539 -28.78 -11.02 -26.60
C ALA A 539 -28.71 -12.11 -27.68
N THR A 540 -28.20 -11.77 -28.85
CA THR A 540 -27.85 -12.74 -29.88
C THR A 540 -26.40 -13.13 -29.69
N VAL A 541 -26.15 -14.38 -29.30
CA VAL A 541 -24.81 -14.95 -29.09
C VAL A 541 -24.48 -15.85 -30.26
N GLY A 542 -23.31 -15.68 -30.85
CA GLY A 542 -22.79 -16.55 -31.90
C GLY A 542 -21.46 -17.16 -31.48
N LEU A 543 -21.39 -18.49 -31.51
CA LEU A 543 -20.15 -19.22 -31.28
C LEU A 543 -19.58 -19.62 -32.63
N ARG A 544 -18.27 -19.51 -32.83
CA ARG A 544 -17.63 -20.01 -34.05
C ARG A 544 -16.91 -21.31 -33.72
N LEU A 545 -17.47 -22.41 -34.20
CA LEU A 545 -16.93 -23.76 -34.02
C LEU A 545 -15.95 -24.13 -35.15
N GLY A 546 -16.07 -23.48 -36.32
CA GLY A 546 -15.17 -23.71 -37.45
C GLY A 546 -15.23 -22.61 -38.52
N GLU A 547 -14.63 -22.86 -39.69
CA GLU A 547 -14.61 -21.90 -40.79
C GLU A 547 -16.02 -21.62 -41.35
N PHE A 548 -16.89 -22.63 -41.35
CA PHE A 548 -18.24 -22.60 -41.93
C PHE A 548 -19.37 -22.81 -40.91
N GLU A 549 -19.04 -23.01 -39.63
CA GLU A 549 -20.01 -23.33 -38.58
C GLU A 549 -20.02 -22.25 -37.49
N SER A 550 -21.16 -21.58 -37.38
CA SER A 550 -21.38 -20.59 -36.33
C SER A 550 -22.83 -20.61 -35.82
N PRO A 551 -23.17 -21.49 -34.88
CA PRO A 551 -24.51 -21.51 -34.28
C PRO A 551 -24.80 -20.19 -33.55
N LEU A 552 -26.08 -19.79 -33.61
CA LEU A 552 -26.61 -18.61 -32.94
C LEU A 552 -27.63 -19.01 -31.88
N GLY A 553 -27.51 -18.44 -30.68
CA GLY A 553 -28.51 -18.51 -29.63
C GLY A 553 -29.10 -17.14 -29.33
N LEU A 554 -30.36 -17.12 -28.94
CA LEU A 554 -31.07 -15.90 -28.53
C LEU A 554 -31.44 -16.01 -27.05
N VAL A 555 -30.85 -15.14 -26.23
CA VAL A 555 -31.15 -15.06 -24.80
C VAL A 555 -31.96 -13.81 -24.52
N LYS A 556 -33.01 -13.89 -23.69
CA LYS A 556 -33.88 -12.76 -23.36
C LYS A 556 -33.79 -12.39 -21.89
N PHE A 557 -33.35 -11.17 -21.61
CA PHE A 557 -33.28 -10.60 -20.27
C PHE A 557 -34.45 -9.66 -20.03
N SER A 558 -35.07 -9.77 -18.85
CA SER A 558 -36.03 -8.77 -18.38
C SER A 558 -35.32 -7.79 -17.46
N VAL A 559 -35.11 -6.56 -17.94
CA VAL A 559 -34.46 -5.48 -17.19
C VAL A 559 -35.55 -4.60 -16.60
N ARG A 560 -35.61 -4.50 -15.27
CA ARG A 560 -36.65 -3.71 -14.60
C ARG A 560 -36.42 -2.22 -14.86
N GLN A 561 -37.50 -1.45 -15.00
CA GLN A 561 -37.43 0.01 -15.22
C GLN A 561 -36.87 0.75 -14.02
#